data_AF-A0A420H9B4-F1
#
_entry.id   AF-A0A420H9B4-F1
#
_cell.length_a   1.000
_cell.length_b   1.000
_cell.length_c   1.000
_cell.angle_alpha   90.00
_cell.angle_beta   90.00
_cell.angle_gamma   90.00
#
_symmetry.space_group_name_H-M   'P 1'
#
loop_
_entity.id
_entity.type
_entity.pdbx_description
1 polymer ?
#
loop_
_entity_poly.entity_id
_entity_poly.type
_entity_poly.pdbx_seq_one_letter_code
_entity_poly.pdbx_strand_id
1 'polypeptide(L)'
;KIDERLAKSITPPPSEGLLSSSPINTPVTLRQIWKVGSSIESIVRPGVTLTPDTVRDINRFIKGGISNTAELIQVKRDLRRTKYAERIQKTRRALKNRPLKSGGVLTVAEGRKMVKQVEDQPVEKARRLVEVADLKLRNSYKRWFFGAAKEARKWRCKGKLSPAAVFEAGKECRLLKRF
;
A
#
# COMPACT_ATOMS: atom_id res chain seq x y z
N LYS A 1 -13.99 -10.89 48.75
CA LYS A 1 -12.53 -11.14 48.71
C LYS A 1 -12.08 -11.17 47.26
N ILE A 2 -12.03 -9.99 46.68
CA ILE A 2 -11.36 -9.67 45.42
C ILE A 2 -10.14 -8.87 45.91
N ASP A 3 -8.94 -9.16 45.40
CA ASP A 3 -7.73 -8.29 45.43
C ASP A 3 -6.40 -9.06 45.60
N GLU A 4 -6.20 -10.17 44.87
CA GLU A 4 -4.86 -10.79 44.79
C GLU A 4 -4.41 -11.15 43.36
N ARG A 5 -5.10 -10.67 42.31
CA ARG A 5 -4.75 -11.02 40.91
C ARG A 5 -4.32 -9.86 40.01
N LEU A 6 -4.01 -8.68 40.56
CA LEU A 6 -3.56 -7.51 39.79
C LEU A 6 -2.07 -7.14 39.97
N ALA A 7 -1.26 -7.97 40.62
CA ALA A 7 0.13 -7.61 40.98
C ALA A 7 1.23 -8.24 40.10
N LYS A 8 0.97 -8.55 38.82
CA LYS A 8 2.01 -9.06 37.89
C LYS A 8 1.89 -8.51 36.46
N SER A 9 2.02 -7.19 36.31
CA SER A 9 2.56 -6.58 35.09
C SER A 9 3.11 -5.19 35.40
N ILE A 10 4.16 -5.13 36.22
CA ILE A 10 4.98 -3.93 36.34
C ILE A 10 6.21 -4.20 35.50
N THR A 11 6.17 -3.80 34.22
CA THR A 11 7.40 -3.46 33.52
C THR A 11 8.17 -2.51 34.42
N PRO A 12 9.43 -2.80 34.79
CA PRO A 12 10.17 -1.89 35.66
C PRO A 12 10.19 -0.49 35.02
N PRO A 13 10.01 0.58 35.80
CA PRO A 13 10.22 1.93 35.29
C PRO A 13 11.64 2.02 34.71
N PRO A 14 11.87 2.81 33.64
CA PRO A 14 13.21 2.96 33.09
C PRO A 14 14.12 3.46 34.21
N SER A 15 15.14 2.68 34.54
CA SER A 15 16.12 3.02 35.57
C SER A 15 16.74 4.38 35.23
N GLU A 16 16.51 5.38 36.07
CA GLU A 16 17.07 6.73 35.94
C GLU A 16 18.61 6.74 36.03
N GLY A 17 19.23 5.61 36.40
CA GLY A 17 20.69 5.41 36.47
C GLY A 17 21.36 4.91 35.19
N LEU A 18 20.63 4.65 34.10
CA LEU A 18 21.20 4.19 32.83
C LEU A 18 21.60 5.32 31.85
N LEU A 19 21.73 6.56 32.36
CA LEU A 19 22.37 7.66 31.63
C LEU A 19 23.91 7.58 31.67
N SER A 20 24.49 6.53 32.26
CA SER A 20 25.89 6.18 31.98
C SER A 20 25.96 5.69 30.54
N SER A 21 26.29 6.62 29.64
CA SER A 21 26.59 6.38 28.24
C SER A 21 27.42 5.10 28.11
N SER A 22 26.82 4.09 27.49
CA SER A 22 27.58 3.01 26.88
C SER A 22 28.72 3.64 26.05
N PRO A 23 29.94 3.05 26.01
CA PRO A 23 31.05 3.54 25.17
C PRO A 23 30.76 3.48 23.67
N ILE A 24 29.53 3.14 23.28
CA ILE A 24 29.02 3.22 21.93
C ILE A 24 28.90 4.70 21.57
N ASN A 25 29.96 5.20 20.94
CA ASN A 25 30.04 6.54 20.38
C ASN A 25 29.07 6.75 19.20
N THR A 26 28.20 5.80 18.85
CA THR A 26 27.28 5.85 17.72
C THR A 26 25.93 6.46 18.14
N PRO A 27 25.40 7.47 17.43
CA PRO A 27 24.10 8.06 17.76
C PRO A 27 22.99 7.07 17.39
N VAL A 28 22.11 6.78 18.34
CA VAL A 28 21.08 5.74 18.23
C VAL A 28 19.67 6.30 18.00
N THR A 29 19.48 7.61 18.16
CA THR A 29 18.20 8.28 17.90
C THR A 29 18.28 9.28 16.75
N LEU A 30 17.16 9.49 16.04
CA LEU A 30 17.06 10.49 14.97
C LEU A 30 17.52 11.88 15.42
N ARG A 31 17.17 12.27 16.66
CA ARG A 31 17.56 13.57 17.25
C ARG A 31 19.08 13.69 17.43
N GLN A 32 19.74 12.62 17.86
CA GLN A 32 21.20 12.60 18.00
C GLN A 32 21.89 12.62 16.64
N ILE A 33 21.39 11.86 15.66
CA ILE A 33 21.89 11.86 14.28
C ILE A 33 21.76 13.27 13.68
N TRP A 34 20.61 13.91 13.84
CA TRP A 34 20.37 15.27 13.36
C TRP A 34 21.34 16.27 13.99
N LYS A 35 21.55 16.20 15.32
CA LYS A 35 22.51 17.06 16.02
C LYS A 35 23.94 16.90 15.48
N VAL A 36 24.40 15.68 15.25
CA VAL A 36 25.75 15.43 14.69
C VAL A 36 25.82 15.88 13.23
N GLY A 37 24.76 15.66 12.44
CA GLY A 37 24.66 16.11 11.05
C GLY A 37 24.73 17.63 10.92
N SER A 38 23.99 18.38 11.76
CA SER A 38 24.03 19.84 11.78
C SER A 38 25.40 20.38 12.21
N SER A 39 26.10 19.70 13.12
CA SER A 39 27.48 20.05 13.46
C SER A 39 28.43 19.88 12.26
N ILE A 40 28.30 18.80 11.50
CA ILE A 40 29.11 18.57 10.28
C ILE A 40 28.81 19.64 9.22
N GLU A 41 27.54 19.89 8.94
CA GLU A 41 27.10 20.87 7.94
C GLU A 41 27.62 22.29 8.24
N SER A 42 27.70 22.66 9.52
CA SER A 42 28.24 23.96 9.93
C SER A 42 29.74 24.13 9.63
N ILE A 43 30.50 23.03 9.54
CA ILE A 43 31.97 23.03 9.39
C ILE A 43 32.39 22.75 7.94
N VAL A 44 31.62 21.96 7.19
CA VAL A 44 31.90 21.61 5.78
C VAL A 44 31.39 22.74 4.86
N ARG A 45 32.03 23.91 4.95
CA ARG A 45 31.96 24.94 3.89
C ARG A 45 33.06 24.67 2.84
N PRO A 46 32.84 24.98 1.56
CA PRO A 46 33.83 24.71 0.51
C PRO A 46 35.15 25.45 0.81
N GLY A 47 36.26 24.70 0.94
CA GLY A 47 37.61 25.23 1.16
C GLY A 47 38.23 24.98 2.54
N VAL A 48 37.54 24.31 3.46
CA VAL A 48 38.06 24.03 4.83
C VAL A 48 38.72 22.64 4.90
N THR A 49 39.93 22.57 5.46
CA THR A 49 40.62 21.31 5.77
C THR A 49 39.93 20.58 6.91
N LEU A 50 39.61 19.30 6.73
CA LEU A 50 38.92 18.48 7.73
C LEU A 50 39.81 18.26 8.95
N THR A 51 39.37 18.71 10.12
CA THR A 51 40.03 18.44 11.40
C THR A 51 39.74 16.99 11.86
N PRO A 52 40.61 16.37 12.67
CA PRO A 52 40.36 15.01 13.19
C PRO A 52 39.02 14.86 13.92
N ASP A 53 38.56 15.91 14.61
CA ASP A 53 37.26 15.95 15.28
C ASP A 53 36.09 15.93 14.28
N THR A 54 36.17 16.66 13.18
CA THR A 54 35.14 16.61 12.13
C THR A 54 35.07 15.25 11.45
N VAL A 55 36.22 14.60 11.22
CA VAL A 55 36.27 13.22 10.70
C VAL A 55 35.63 12.23 11.68
N ARG A 56 35.83 12.43 12.99
CA ARG A 56 35.17 11.62 14.02
C ARG A 56 33.66 11.85 14.02
N ASP A 57 33.20 13.09 13.89
CA ASP A 57 31.78 13.42 13.85
C ASP A 57 31.09 12.90 12.59
N ILE A 58 31.75 12.98 11.43
CA ILE A 58 31.29 12.36 10.17
C ILE A 58 31.15 10.85 10.33
N ASN A 59 32.18 10.18 10.86
CA ASN A 59 32.13 8.74 11.11
C ASN A 59 31.02 8.36 12.11
N ARG A 60 30.83 9.19 13.13
CA ARG A 60 29.77 9.04 14.13
C ARG A 60 28.38 9.15 13.47
N PHE A 61 28.18 10.16 12.62
CA PHE A 61 26.96 10.37 11.87
C PHE A 61 26.67 9.19 10.93
N ILE A 62 27.65 8.75 10.14
CA ILE A 62 27.51 7.62 9.21
C ILE A 62 27.12 6.35 9.96
N LYS A 63 27.84 6.01 11.05
CA LYS A 63 27.53 4.82 11.85
C LYS A 63 26.13 4.87 12.45
N GLY A 64 25.69 6.02 12.94
CA GLY A 64 24.35 6.16 13.53
C GLY A 64 23.23 6.17 12.51
N GLY A 65 23.45 6.83 11.37
CA GLY A 65 22.53 6.78 10.23
C GLY A 65 22.30 5.36 9.72
N ILE A 66 23.37 4.55 9.63
CA ILE A 66 23.28 3.14 9.24
C ILE A 66 22.51 2.33 10.30
N SER A 67 22.82 2.49 11.60
CA SER A 67 22.13 1.77 12.68
C SER A 67 20.62 2.08 12.69
N ASN A 68 20.25 3.36 12.66
CA ASN A 68 18.86 3.80 12.67
C ASN A 68 18.11 3.32 11.42
N THR A 69 18.75 3.33 10.24
CA THR A 69 18.13 2.81 9.02
C THR A 69 17.88 1.30 9.11
N ALA A 70 18.85 0.55 9.65
CA ALA A 70 18.72 -0.89 9.85
C ALA A 70 17.58 -1.23 10.84
N GLU A 71 17.48 -0.49 11.95
CA GLU A 71 16.38 -0.61 12.92
C GLU A 71 15.04 -0.26 12.29
N LEU A 72 14.92 0.84 11.54
CA LEU A 72 13.68 1.22 10.87
C LEU A 72 13.21 0.16 9.86
N ILE A 73 14.14 -0.47 9.14
CA ILE A 73 13.82 -1.57 8.23
C ILE A 73 13.26 -2.78 9.01
N GLN A 74 13.86 -3.12 10.15
CA GLN A 74 13.38 -4.20 11.03
C GLN A 74 12.01 -3.87 11.62
N VAL A 75 11.83 -2.69 12.20
CA VAL A 75 10.55 -2.20 12.74
C VAL A 75 9.47 -2.19 11.66
N LYS A 76 9.79 -1.79 10.42
CA LYS A 76 8.84 -1.84 9.30
C LYS A 76 8.42 -3.28 8.97
N ARG A 77 9.34 -4.25 9.02
CA ARG A 77 9.02 -5.67 8.81
C ARG A 77 8.14 -6.21 9.94
N ASP A 78 8.44 -5.86 11.18
CA ASP A 78 7.66 -6.32 12.35
C ASP A 78 6.29 -5.64 12.43
N LEU A 79 6.18 -4.37 12.06
CA LEU A 79 4.90 -3.67 11.92
C LEU A 79 4.03 -4.33 10.83
N ARG A 80 4.63 -4.82 9.74
CA ARG A 80 3.88 -5.57 8.72
C ARG A 80 3.35 -6.90 9.29
N ARG A 81 4.16 -7.63 10.06
CA ARG A 81 3.76 -8.88 10.71
C ARG A 81 2.64 -8.66 11.72
N THR A 82 2.76 -7.64 12.57
CA THR A 82 1.74 -7.31 13.59
C THR A 82 0.44 -6.82 12.96
N LYS A 83 0.48 -5.93 11.95
CA LYS A 83 -0.73 -5.51 11.21
C LYS A 83 -1.42 -6.68 10.51
N TYR A 84 -0.65 -7.63 9.98
CA TYR A 84 -1.19 -8.84 9.39
C TYR A 84 -1.88 -9.71 10.45
N ALA A 85 -1.22 -9.94 11.58
CA ALA A 85 -1.80 -10.69 12.71
C ALA A 85 -3.07 -10.01 13.26
N GLU A 86 -3.06 -8.69 13.41
CA GLU A 86 -4.23 -7.91 13.84
C GLU A 86 -5.38 -8.05 12.84
N ARG A 87 -5.10 -8.01 11.54
CA ARG A 87 -6.11 -8.23 10.50
C ARG A 87 -6.71 -9.64 10.60
N ILE A 88 -5.90 -10.68 10.77
CA ILE A 88 -6.38 -12.05 11.00
C ILE A 88 -7.23 -12.13 12.27
N GLN A 89 -6.82 -11.47 13.34
CA GLN A 89 -7.57 -11.48 14.58
C GLN A 89 -8.93 -10.78 14.41
N LYS A 90 -8.97 -9.64 13.72
CA LYS A 90 -10.21 -8.93 13.38
C LYS A 90 -11.14 -9.79 12.51
N THR A 91 -10.62 -10.47 11.49
CA THR A 91 -11.44 -11.35 10.65
C THR A 91 -11.98 -12.54 11.44
N ARG A 92 -11.16 -13.19 12.28
CA ARG A 92 -11.62 -14.27 13.17
C ARG A 92 -12.73 -13.81 14.13
N ARG A 93 -12.57 -12.64 14.75
CA ARG A 93 -13.60 -12.05 15.63
C ARG A 93 -14.89 -11.75 14.88
N ALA A 94 -14.79 -11.17 13.68
CA ALA A 94 -15.94 -10.87 12.84
C ALA A 94 -16.70 -12.13 12.41
N LEU A 95 -15.98 -13.21 12.08
CA LEU A 95 -16.59 -14.50 11.74
C LEU A 95 -17.28 -15.15 12.95
N LYS A 96 -16.64 -15.13 14.13
CA LYS A 96 -17.20 -15.73 15.35
C LYS A 96 -18.46 -15.00 15.84
N ASN A 97 -18.47 -13.67 15.73
CA ASN A 97 -19.56 -12.84 16.27
C ASN A 97 -20.68 -12.59 15.25
N ARG A 98 -20.65 -13.24 14.08
CA ARG A 98 -21.72 -13.10 13.10
C ARG A 98 -22.92 -13.95 13.53
N PRO A 99 -24.09 -13.36 13.81
CA PRO A 99 -25.29 -14.15 14.06
C PRO A 99 -25.64 -14.96 12.81
N LEU A 100 -25.86 -16.27 12.98
CA LEU A 100 -26.21 -17.17 11.87
C LEU A 100 -27.65 -16.91 11.37
N LYS A 101 -28.56 -16.55 12.28
CA LYS A 101 -29.96 -16.22 12.03
C LYS A 101 -30.44 -15.23 13.09
N SER A 102 -31.35 -14.34 12.74
CA SER A 102 -32.01 -13.46 13.70
C SER A 102 -33.19 -14.19 14.33
N GLY A 103 -32.97 -14.82 15.49
CA GLY A 103 -33.99 -15.61 16.20
C GLY A 103 -34.36 -16.96 15.54
N GLY A 104 -35.01 -17.83 16.31
CA GLY A 104 -35.49 -19.14 15.86
C GLY A 104 -34.40 -20.24 15.80
N VAL A 105 -34.81 -21.46 15.41
CA VAL A 105 -33.92 -22.62 15.25
C VAL A 105 -33.34 -22.63 13.82
N LEU A 106 -32.03 -22.87 13.71
CA LEU A 106 -31.36 -23.10 12.42
C LEU A 106 -31.54 -24.58 12.04
N THR A 107 -32.17 -24.83 10.90
CA THR A 107 -32.35 -26.23 10.43
C THR A 107 -31.06 -26.75 9.79
N VAL A 108 -30.86 -28.07 9.77
CA VAL A 108 -29.68 -28.70 9.16
C VAL A 108 -29.57 -28.34 7.66
N ALA A 109 -30.71 -28.26 6.95
CA ALA A 109 -30.74 -27.87 5.54
C ALA A 109 -30.31 -26.40 5.34
N GLU A 110 -30.76 -25.49 6.19
CA GLU A 110 -30.32 -24.08 6.19
C GLU A 110 -28.81 -23.99 6.47
N GLY A 111 -28.30 -24.73 7.47
CA GLY A 111 -26.88 -24.78 7.78
C GLY A 111 -26.02 -25.24 6.61
N ARG A 112 -26.42 -26.31 5.91
CA ARG A 112 -25.71 -26.81 4.71
C ARG A 112 -25.69 -25.78 3.58
N LYS A 113 -26.80 -25.08 3.34
CA LYS A 113 -26.87 -24.00 2.35
C LYS A 113 -25.94 -22.84 2.71
N MET A 114 -25.88 -22.43 3.98
CA MET A 114 -25.00 -21.35 4.43
C MET A 114 -23.52 -21.70 4.24
N VAL A 115 -23.12 -22.94 4.53
CA VAL A 115 -21.74 -23.41 4.29
C VAL A 115 -21.40 -23.33 2.80
N LYS A 116 -22.27 -23.86 1.94
CA LYS A 116 -22.09 -23.81 0.49
C LYS A 116 -21.96 -22.36 -0.02
N GLN A 117 -22.79 -21.45 0.49
CA GLN A 117 -22.68 -20.02 0.14
C GLN A 117 -21.36 -19.39 0.59
N VAL A 118 -20.79 -19.81 1.73
CA VAL A 118 -19.48 -19.33 2.18
C VAL A 118 -18.36 -19.86 1.28
N GLU A 119 -18.46 -21.09 0.82
CA GLU A 119 -17.52 -21.71 -0.14
C GLU A 119 -17.61 -21.08 -1.54
N ASP A 120 -18.80 -20.73 -2.00
CA ASP A 120 -19.04 -20.14 -3.32
C ASP A 120 -18.70 -18.63 -3.37
N GLN A 121 -18.79 -17.92 -2.24
CA GLN A 121 -18.48 -16.48 -2.14
C GLN A 121 -17.11 -16.05 -2.70
N PRO A 122 -15.98 -16.72 -2.42
CA PRO A 122 -14.69 -16.34 -3.03
C PRO A 122 -14.71 -16.47 -4.56
N VAL A 123 -15.37 -17.50 -5.09
CA VAL A 123 -15.49 -17.74 -6.54
C VAL A 123 -16.36 -16.65 -7.17
N GLU A 124 -17.49 -16.30 -6.55
CA GLU A 124 -18.34 -15.20 -7.02
C GLU A 124 -17.62 -13.85 -7.00
N LYS A 125 -16.85 -13.56 -5.93
CA LYS A 125 -16.05 -12.34 -5.85
C LYS A 125 -15.01 -12.28 -6.96
N ALA A 126 -14.33 -13.39 -7.24
CA ALA A 126 -13.37 -13.47 -8.32
C ALA A 126 -14.04 -13.22 -9.68
N ARG A 127 -15.20 -13.84 -9.94
CA ARG A 127 -15.99 -13.61 -11.17
C ARG A 127 -16.36 -12.13 -11.34
N ARG A 128 -16.89 -11.49 -10.30
CA ARG A 128 -17.23 -10.05 -10.33
C ARG A 128 -16.03 -9.16 -10.63
N LEU A 129 -14.85 -9.49 -10.10
CA LEU A 129 -13.63 -8.73 -10.39
C LEU A 129 -13.23 -8.83 -11.87
N VAL A 130 -13.33 -10.03 -12.45
CA VAL A 130 -13.07 -10.25 -13.88
C VAL A 130 -14.09 -9.48 -14.74
N GLU A 131 -15.39 -9.58 -14.42
CA GLU A 131 -16.44 -8.85 -15.13
C GLU A 131 -16.22 -7.32 -15.11
N VAL A 132 -15.82 -6.77 -13.96
CA VAL A 132 -15.51 -5.35 -13.85
C VAL A 132 -14.28 -4.98 -14.68
N ALA A 133 -13.26 -5.84 -14.73
CA ALA A 133 -12.07 -5.62 -15.56
C ALA A 133 -12.43 -5.65 -17.06
N ASP A 134 -13.22 -6.63 -17.49
CA ASP A 134 -13.68 -6.76 -18.87
C ASP A 134 -14.55 -5.57 -19.29
N LEU A 135 -15.44 -5.11 -18.42
CA LEU A 135 -16.27 -3.95 -18.69
C LEU A 135 -15.41 -2.68 -18.85
N LYS A 136 -14.39 -2.50 -17.99
CA LYS A 136 -13.44 -1.40 -18.11
C LYS A 136 -12.70 -1.44 -19.44
N LEU A 137 -12.23 -2.63 -19.85
CA LEU A 137 -11.54 -2.83 -21.11
C LEU A 137 -12.45 -2.53 -22.32
N ARG A 138 -13.69 -3.02 -22.30
CA ARG A 138 -14.69 -2.69 -23.35
C ARG A 138 -14.95 -1.18 -23.43
N ASN A 139 -15.05 -0.51 -22.29
CA ASN A 139 -15.25 0.93 -22.24
C ASN A 139 -14.02 1.71 -22.72
N SER A 140 -12.80 1.26 -22.44
CA SER A 140 -11.59 1.88 -22.98
C SER A 140 -11.52 1.72 -24.50
N TYR A 141 -11.83 0.55 -25.04
CA TYR A 141 -11.91 0.35 -26.50
C TYR A 141 -12.90 1.30 -27.14
N LYS A 142 -14.13 1.40 -26.62
CA LYS A 142 -15.13 2.36 -27.13
C LYS A 142 -14.59 3.78 -27.16
N ARG A 143 -13.92 4.23 -26.10
CA ARG A 143 -13.31 5.57 -26.02
C ARG A 143 -12.19 5.76 -27.04
N TRP A 144 -11.32 4.77 -27.21
CA TRP A 144 -10.21 4.84 -28.18
C TRP A 144 -10.70 4.84 -29.62
N PHE A 145 -11.61 3.92 -29.98
CA PHE A 145 -12.21 3.90 -31.32
C PHE A 145 -12.98 5.18 -31.61
N PHE A 146 -13.73 5.70 -30.64
CA PHE A 146 -14.44 6.96 -30.81
C PHE A 146 -13.48 8.15 -30.99
N GLY A 147 -12.41 8.22 -30.19
CA GLY A 147 -11.37 9.25 -30.31
C GLY A 147 -10.67 9.19 -31.68
N ALA A 148 -10.26 8.00 -32.10
CA ALA A 148 -9.65 7.77 -33.41
C ALA A 148 -10.61 8.14 -34.55
N ALA A 149 -11.88 7.77 -34.46
CA ALA A 149 -12.90 8.14 -35.44
C ALA A 149 -13.11 9.66 -35.53
N LYS A 150 -13.07 10.37 -34.38
CA LYS A 150 -13.19 11.83 -34.35
C LYS A 150 -12.00 12.51 -35.04
N GLU A 151 -10.77 12.05 -34.78
CA GLU A 151 -9.57 12.56 -35.47
C GLU A 151 -9.60 12.24 -36.96
N ALA A 152 -9.99 11.03 -37.34
CA ALA A 152 -10.14 10.64 -38.74
C ALA A 152 -11.15 11.55 -39.48
N ARG A 153 -12.29 11.90 -38.86
CA ARG A 153 -13.24 12.87 -39.44
C ARG A 153 -12.57 14.23 -39.66
N LYS A 154 -11.84 14.76 -38.67
CA LYS A 154 -11.10 16.03 -38.81
C LYS A 154 -10.12 15.99 -39.98
N TRP A 155 -9.38 14.89 -40.14
CA TRP A 155 -8.40 14.74 -41.24
C TRP A 155 -9.07 14.68 -42.61
N ARG A 156 -10.22 14.02 -42.73
CA ARG A 156 -11.03 14.00 -43.97
C ARG A 156 -11.57 15.38 -44.31
N CYS A 157 -12.09 16.13 -43.34
CA CYS A 157 -12.52 17.52 -43.57
C CYS A 157 -11.36 18.43 -44.03
N LYS A 158 -10.13 18.14 -43.58
CA LYS A 158 -8.90 18.85 -44.01
C LYS A 158 -8.31 18.32 -45.32
N GLY A 159 -8.93 17.33 -45.98
CA GLY A 159 -8.45 16.73 -47.22
C GLY A 159 -7.20 15.84 -47.07
N LYS A 160 -6.77 15.54 -45.83
CA LYS A 160 -5.59 14.69 -45.57
C LYS A 160 -5.88 13.19 -45.69
N LEU A 161 -7.14 12.80 -45.75
CA LEU A 161 -7.58 11.41 -45.77
C LEU A 161 -8.78 11.26 -46.71
N SER A 162 -8.88 10.15 -47.42
CA SER A 162 -9.96 9.89 -48.38
C SER A 162 -11.34 9.76 -47.69
N PRO A 163 -12.45 10.03 -48.42
CA PRO A 163 -13.80 9.83 -47.90
C PRO A 163 -14.00 8.40 -47.36
N ALA A 164 -14.76 8.22 -46.27
CA ALA A 164 -14.96 6.86 -45.75
C ALA A 164 -15.85 6.07 -46.70
N ALA A 165 -15.42 4.85 -46.98
CA ALA A 165 -16.25 3.82 -47.58
C ALA A 165 -17.10 3.13 -46.51
N VAL A 166 -18.40 2.98 -46.79
CA VAL A 166 -19.34 2.18 -46.00
C VAL A 166 -19.61 0.90 -46.78
N PHE A 167 -19.23 -0.22 -46.19
CA PHE A 167 -19.54 -1.56 -46.68
C PHE A 167 -20.69 -2.12 -45.84
N GLU A 168 -21.87 -2.22 -46.43
CA GLU A 168 -23.02 -2.92 -45.82
C GLU A 168 -23.18 -4.29 -46.49
N ALA A 169 -23.42 -5.34 -45.70
CA ALA A 169 -23.63 -6.67 -46.24
C ALA A 169 -24.83 -6.68 -47.22
N GLY A 170 -24.58 -7.09 -48.47
CA GLY A 170 -25.59 -7.14 -49.53
C GLY A 170 -25.83 -5.83 -50.27
N LYS A 171 -25.02 -4.78 -50.05
CA LYS A 171 -25.08 -3.52 -50.82
C LYS A 171 -23.72 -3.17 -51.41
N GLU A 172 -23.75 -2.39 -52.49
CA GLU A 172 -22.54 -1.85 -53.09
C GLU A 172 -21.82 -0.89 -52.14
N CYS A 173 -20.49 -0.87 -52.24
CA CYS A 173 -19.65 0.04 -51.48
C CYS A 173 -20.01 1.49 -51.79
N ARG A 174 -20.33 2.27 -50.75
CA ARG A 174 -20.71 3.67 -50.89
C ARG A 174 -19.77 4.58 -50.13
N LEU A 175 -19.27 5.61 -50.80
CA LEU A 175 -18.42 6.65 -50.18
C LEU A 175 -19.30 7.70 -49.51
N LEU A 176 -18.99 8.03 -48.25
CA LEU A 176 -19.62 9.13 -47.53
C LEU A 176 -19.17 10.47 -48.13
N LYS A 177 -20.07 11.11 -48.88
CA LYS A 177 -19.83 12.42 -49.52
C LYS A 177 -19.57 13.55 -48.53
N ARG A 178 -20.09 13.46 -47.30
CA ARG A 178 -19.88 14.41 -46.19
C ARG A 178 -19.87 13.66 -44.85
N PHE A 179 -19.11 14.18 -43.87
CA PHE A 179 -19.10 13.74 -42.46
C PHE A 179 -19.79 14.74 -41.56
#